data_AF-A0A396KZZ4-F1
#
_entry.id   AF-A0A396KZZ4-F1
#
_cell.length_a   1.000
_cell.length_b   1.000
_cell.length_c   1.000
_cell.angle_alpha   90.00
_cell.angle_beta   90.00
_cell.angle_gamma   90.00
#
_symmetry.space_group_name_H-M   'P 1'
#
loop_
_entity.id
_entity.type
_entity.pdbx_description
1 polymer ?
#
loop_
_entity_poly.entity_id
_entity_poly.type
_entity_poly.pdbx_seq_one_letter_code
_entity_poly.pdbx_strand_id
1 'polypeptide(L)'
;MGRKRAIICFETEERFESVTDAANAIGAAWSLVSSALKRHGACRGFHFYYADEVKPDDSVFDRKVYKNSRPIICLETNERFESQARAAKAVGVPREAIYAALRGHIATKGLHFYYADEPKPDEEFFRNRSWTRVRCKETGVVYESIAQAARETGVSKSNIQAAAKRHGTAKGLHFYYADEPEPDDFYYADEPEPDDLLPSKRGIRVRCVETGVVYKTITQAAKETGASQAGIRGAASGMAGGYRWEYVDD
;
A
#
# COMPACT_ATOMS: atom_id res chain seq x y z
N MET A 1 48.03 1.43 14.85
CA MET A 1 47.79 -0.02 14.64
C MET A 1 46.51 -0.39 15.37
N GLY A 2 45.42 -0.66 14.65
CA GLY A 2 44.16 -1.08 15.29
C GLY A 2 44.33 -2.43 15.97
N ARG A 3 43.80 -2.59 17.19
CA ARG A 3 43.84 -3.85 17.94
C ARG A 3 43.21 -4.97 17.11
N LYS A 4 43.96 -6.06 16.89
CA LYS A 4 43.39 -7.32 16.40
C LYS A 4 42.38 -7.81 17.45
N ARG A 5 41.11 -7.92 17.08
CA ARG A 5 40.05 -8.46 17.94
C ARG A 5 39.91 -9.95 17.66
N ALA A 6 39.87 -10.74 18.73
CA ALA A 6 39.58 -12.16 18.65
C ALA A 6 38.11 -12.38 18.27
N ILE A 7 37.86 -13.45 17.52
CA ILE A 7 36.51 -13.85 17.08
C ILE A 7 36.30 -15.33 17.35
N ILE A 8 35.05 -15.76 17.46
CA ILE A 8 34.66 -17.14 17.71
C ILE A 8 33.76 -17.58 16.55
N CYS A 9 34.00 -18.79 16.03
CA CYS A 9 33.10 -19.44 15.08
C CYS A 9 31.88 -19.97 15.83
N PHE A 10 30.69 -19.65 15.35
CA PHE A 10 29.45 -20.01 16.02
C PHE A 10 29.18 -21.52 16.01
N GLU A 11 29.46 -22.17 14.88
CA GLU A 11 29.17 -23.58 14.65
C GLU A 11 30.17 -24.53 15.32
N THR A 12 31.44 -24.12 15.38
CA THR A 12 32.53 -24.97 15.89
C THR A 12 32.98 -24.57 17.29
N GLU A 13 32.54 -23.40 17.77
CA GLU A 13 32.99 -22.74 19.01
C GLU A 13 34.52 -22.47 19.04
N GLU A 14 35.19 -22.58 17.90
CA GLU A 14 36.62 -22.34 17.77
C GLU A 14 36.92 -20.85 17.88
N ARG A 15 37.88 -20.50 18.75
CA ARG A 15 38.32 -19.13 18.99
C ARG A 15 39.57 -18.82 18.17
N PHE A 16 39.50 -17.75 17.40
CA PHE A 16 40.60 -17.21 16.60
C PHE A 16 41.11 -15.89 17.20
N GLU A 17 42.42 -15.69 17.20
CA GLU A 17 43.03 -14.44 17.71
C GLU A 17 42.74 -13.24 16.81
N SER A 18 42.43 -13.48 15.53
CA SER A 18 42.04 -12.44 14.59
C SER A 18 41.17 -12.96 13.44
N VAL A 19 40.52 -12.02 12.75
CA VAL A 19 39.79 -12.27 11.50
C VAL A 19 40.69 -12.92 10.43
N THR A 20 41.99 -12.60 10.41
CA THR A 20 42.94 -13.17 9.45
C THR A 20 43.18 -14.65 9.73
N ASP A 21 43.30 -15.02 11.00
CA ASP A 21 43.53 -16.42 11.39
C ASP A 21 42.32 -17.28 11.05
N ALA A 22 41.12 -16.78 11.34
CA ALA A 22 39.87 -17.43 10.94
C ALA A 22 39.75 -17.56 9.41
N ALA A 23 40.11 -16.50 8.66
CA ALA A 23 40.07 -16.51 7.20
C ALA A 23 41.03 -17.56 6.60
N ASN A 24 42.24 -17.68 7.16
CA ASN A 24 43.19 -18.70 6.77
C ASN A 24 42.68 -20.12 7.09
N ALA A 25 42.10 -20.32 8.28
CA ALA A 25 41.58 -21.63 8.70
C ALA A 25 40.47 -22.15 7.78
N ILE A 26 39.55 -21.27 7.34
CA ILE A 26 38.44 -21.66 6.45
C ILE A 26 38.77 -21.51 4.96
N GLY A 27 39.99 -21.09 4.61
CA GLY A 27 40.42 -20.84 3.22
C GLY A 27 39.62 -19.72 2.53
N ALA A 28 39.26 -18.66 3.25
CA ALA A 28 38.55 -17.49 2.73
C ALA A 28 39.45 -16.24 2.70
N ALA A 29 39.04 -15.25 1.91
CA ALA A 29 39.66 -13.94 1.96
C ALA A 29 39.24 -13.21 3.25
N TRP A 30 40.17 -12.49 3.88
CA TRP A 30 39.90 -11.67 5.08
C TRP A 30 38.68 -10.74 4.94
N SER A 31 38.51 -10.14 3.74
CA SER A 31 37.40 -9.24 3.43
C SER A 31 36.03 -9.94 3.52
N LEU A 32 35.95 -11.22 3.19
CA LEU A 32 34.71 -12.00 3.26
C LEU A 32 34.33 -12.29 4.72
N VAL A 33 35.30 -12.67 5.55
CA VAL A 33 35.07 -12.91 6.99
C VAL A 33 34.74 -11.60 7.71
N SER A 34 35.45 -10.51 7.41
CA SER A 34 35.14 -9.18 7.96
C SER A 34 33.74 -8.70 7.55
N SER A 35 33.34 -8.96 6.31
CA SER A 35 32.01 -8.66 5.78
C SER A 35 30.92 -9.50 6.47
N ALA A 36 31.17 -10.79 6.67
CA ALA A 36 30.29 -11.73 7.36
C ALA A 36 30.03 -11.29 8.80
N LEU A 37 31.08 -10.98 9.56
CA LEU A 37 31.00 -10.44 10.94
C LEU A 37 30.11 -9.20 11.03
N LYS A 38 30.28 -8.24 10.12
CA LYS A 38 29.53 -6.97 10.14
C LYS A 38 28.06 -7.11 9.76
N ARG A 39 27.71 -8.14 8.99
CA ARG A 39 26.36 -8.34 8.43
C ARG A 39 25.64 -9.52 9.07
N HIS A 40 26.25 -10.17 10.05
CA HIS A 40 25.79 -11.45 10.60
C HIS A 40 25.49 -12.48 9.50
N GLY A 41 26.31 -12.48 8.44
CA GLY A 41 26.17 -13.42 7.33
C GLY A 41 27.18 -14.56 7.43
N ALA A 42 26.91 -15.67 6.72
CA ALA A 42 27.85 -16.79 6.65
C ALA A 42 29.05 -16.48 5.73
N CYS A 43 30.24 -16.89 6.14
CA CYS A 43 31.41 -17.04 5.27
C CYS A 43 31.72 -18.53 5.10
N ARG A 44 31.55 -19.06 3.87
CA ARG A 44 31.74 -20.50 3.58
C ARG A 44 30.94 -21.44 4.50
N GLY A 45 29.76 -20.99 4.94
CA GLY A 45 28.89 -21.77 5.83
C GLY A 45 29.19 -21.62 7.33
N PHE A 46 30.16 -20.76 7.70
CA PHE A 46 30.47 -20.46 9.09
C PHE A 46 30.05 -19.03 9.46
N HIS A 47 29.48 -18.88 10.65
CA HIS A 47 29.16 -17.62 11.28
C HIS A 47 30.22 -17.29 12.34
N PHE A 48 30.46 -16.00 12.53
CA PHE A 48 31.45 -15.52 13.47
C PHE A 48 30.88 -14.38 14.31
N TYR A 49 31.33 -14.28 15.56
CA TYR A 49 31.05 -13.16 16.46
C TYR A 49 32.32 -12.77 17.21
N TYR A 50 32.39 -11.56 17.76
CA TYR A 50 33.58 -11.14 18.50
C TYR A 50 33.65 -11.78 19.88
N ALA A 51 34.86 -12.18 20.28
CA ALA A 51 35.07 -12.89 21.54
C ALA A 51 34.87 -12.04 22.80
N ASP A 52 34.83 -10.71 22.64
CA ASP A 52 34.51 -9.72 23.68
C ASP A 52 33.02 -9.34 23.71
N GLU A 53 32.20 -9.93 22.82
CA GLU A 53 30.75 -9.76 22.78
C GLU A 53 30.05 -11.01 23.31
N VAL A 54 28.83 -10.84 23.83
CA VAL A 54 27.99 -11.96 24.28
C VAL A 54 27.68 -12.86 23.08
N LYS A 55 27.74 -14.19 23.27
CA LYS A 55 27.37 -15.16 22.23
C LYS A 55 25.97 -14.80 21.69
N PRO A 56 25.83 -14.50 20.38
CA PRO A 56 24.55 -14.14 19.80
C PRO A 56 23.62 -15.35 19.75
N ASP A 57 22.32 -15.09 19.71
CA ASP A 57 21.30 -16.10 19.43
C ASP A 57 21.29 -16.47 17.93
N ASP A 58 20.91 -17.71 17.59
CA ASP A 58 20.85 -18.22 16.22
C ASP A 58 20.04 -17.30 15.28
N SER A 59 18.99 -16.65 15.79
CA SER A 59 18.14 -15.74 15.03
C SER A 59 18.88 -14.52 14.46
N VAL A 60 20.04 -14.16 15.02
CA VAL A 60 20.87 -13.05 14.50
C VAL A 60 21.49 -13.41 13.14
N PHE A 61 21.66 -14.71 12.87
CA PHE A 61 22.17 -15.24 11.62
C PHE A 61 21.06 -15.60 10.62
N ASP A 62 19.79 -15.48 11.02
CA ASP A 62 18.68 -15.64 10.09
C ASP A 62 18.82 -14.63 8.96
N ARG A 63 18.90 -15.17 7.74
CA ARG A 63 19.09 -14.36 6.55
C ARG A 63 17.91 -13.39 6.45
N LYS A 64 18.19 -12.09 6.56
CA LYS A 64 17.19 -11.04 6.28
C LYS A 64 16.64 -11.28 4.87
N VAL A 65 15.42 -11.81 4.77
CA VAL A 65 14.77 -12.05 3.48
C VAL A 65 14.40 -10.70 2.91
N TYR A 66 15.27 -10.15 2.08
CA TYR A 66 14.95 -8.94 1.32
C TYR A 66 13.74 -9.24 0.45
N LYS A 67 12.80 -8.30 0.34
CA LYS A 67 11.58 -8.44 -0.49
C LYS A 67 11.85 -8.97 -1.91
N ASN A 68 13.04 -8.70 -2.43
CA ASN A 68 13.49 -9.11 -3.77
C ASN A 68 13.94 -10.59 -3.87
N SER A 69 14.10 -11.26 -2.72
CA SER A 69 14.41 -12.69 -2.59
C SER A 69 13.19 -13.50 -2.15
N ARG A 70 12.01 -12.87 -2.03
CA ARG A 70 10.76 -13.60 -1.78
C ARG A 70 10.45 -14.46 -3.01
N PRO A 71 10.04 -15.73 -2.83
CA PRO A 71 9.61 -16.56 -3.93
C PRO A 71 8.36 -15.98 -4.59
N ILE A 72 8.26 -16.14 -5.91
CA ILE A 72 7.13 -15.68 -6.72
C ILE A 72 6.66 -16.79 -7.64
N ILE A 73 5.40 -16.75 -8.05
CA ILE A 73 4.80 -17.69 -8.98
C ILE A 73 4.34 -16.92 -10.22
N CYS A 74 4.64 -17.46 -11.40
CA CYS A 74 4.04 -16.99 -12.65
C CYS A 74 2.65 -17.61 -12.81
N LEU A 75 1.62 -16.78 -13.00
CA LEU A 75 0.23 -17.22 -13.05
C LEU A 75 -0.05 -18.13 -14.25
N GLU A 76 0.47 -17.78 -15.43
CA GLU A 76 0.18 -18.46 -16.70
C GLU A 76 0.89 -19.80 -16.82
N THR A 77 2.13 -19.87 -16.34
CA THR A 77 2.97 -21.08 -16.43
C THR A 77 2.89 -21.93 -15.16
N ASN A 78 2.34 -21.37 -14.08
CA ASN A 78 2.36 -21.95 -12.74
C ASN A 78 3.78 -22.26 -12.22
N GLU A 79 4.81 -21.65 -12.82
CA GLU A 79 6.21 -21.84 -12.44
C GLU A 79 6.55 -21.02 -11.20
N ARG A 80 7.13 -21.67 -10.19
CA ARG A 80 7.61 -21.05 -8.96
C ARG A 80 9.09 -20.71 -9.07
N PHE A 81 9.43 -19.47 -8.75
CA PHE A 81 10.78 -18.96 -8.71
C PHE A 81 11.17 -18.58 -7.29
N GLU A 82 12.35 -19.00 -6.85
CA GLU A 82 12.90 -18.66 -5.52
C GLU A 82 13.26 -17.18 -5.36
N SER A 83 13.24 -16.40 -6.43
CA SER A 83 13.43 -14.94 -6.37
C SER A 83 13.01 -14.24 -7.67
N GLN A 84 12.77 -12.93 -7.58
CA GLN A 84 12.51 -12.07 -8.73
C GLN A 84 13.66 -12.11 -9.76
N ALA A 85 14.91 -12.25 -9.29
CA ALA A 85 16.07 -12.35 -10.18
C ALA A 85 16.10 -13.64 -11.00
N ARG A 86 15.68 -14.77 -10.40
CA ARG A 86 15.57 -16.06 -11.11
C ARG A 86 14.45 -16.00 -12.15
N ALA A 87 13.29 -15.46 -11.79
CA ALA A 87 12.18 -15.24 -12.73
C ALA A 87 12.59 -14.33 -13.89
N ALA A 88 13.24 -13.21 -13.59
CA ALA A 88 13.72 -12.27 -14.61
C ALA A 88 14.67 -12.92 -15.62
N LYS A 89 15.59 -13.77 -15.14
CA LYS A 89 16.50 -14.53 -15.99
C LYS A 89 15.77 -15.55 -16.86
N ALA A 90 14.80 -16.28 -16.31
CA ALA A 90 14.00 -17.27 -17.05
C ALA A 90 13.15 -16.61 -18.15
N VAL A 91 12.52 -15.47 -17.83
CA VAL A 91 11.65 -14.71 -18.74
C VAL A 91 12.46 -13.84 -19.74
N GLY A 92 13.75 -13.62 -19.46
CA GLY A 92 14.63 -12.79 -20.27
C GLY A 92 14.24 -11.32 -20.24
N VAL A 93 14.02 -10.77 -19.04
CA VAL A 93 13.69 -9.37 -18.77
C VAL A 93 14.58 -8.80 -17.68
N PRO A 94 14.78 -7.48 -17.59
CA PRO A 94 15.44 -6.89 -16.43
C PRO A 94 14.64 -7.18 -15.17
N ARG A 95 15.34 -7.35 -14.04
CA ARG A 95 14.73 -7.64 -12.73
C ARG A 95 13.73 -6.55 -12.32
N GLU A 96 14.01 -5.32 -12.71
CA GLU A 96 13.19 -4.13 -12.48
C GLU A 96 11.81 -4.25 -13.13
N ALA A 97 11.70 -4.98 -14.26
CA ALA A 97 10.40 -5.25 -14.88
C ALA A 97 9.57 -6.21 -14.03
N ILE A 98 10.17 -7.26 -13.47
CA ILE A 98 9.47 -8.17 -12.53
C ILE A 98 9.03 -7.41 -11.27
N TYR A 99 9.89 -6.54 -10.74
CA TYR A 99 9.53 -5.69 -9.60
C TYR A 99 8.34 -4.77 -9.91
N ALA A 100 8.35 -4.12 -11.07
CA ALA A 100 7.25 -3.26 -11.52
C ALA A 100 5.96 -4.05 -11.75
N ALA A 101 6.05 -5.25 -12.31
CA ALA A 101 4.93 -6.18 -12.50
C ALA A 101 4.27 -6.55 -11.19
N LEU A 102 5.05 -6.99 -10.20
CA LEU A 102 4.54 -7.36 -8.87
C LEU A 102 3.90 -6.17 -8.13
N ARG A 103 4.50 -4.98 -8.24
CA ARG A 103 4.00 -3.77 -7.57
C ARG A 103 2.76 -3.20 -8.24
N GLY A 104 2.73 -3.23 -9.57
CA GLY A 104 1.66 -2.65 -10.37
C GLY A 104 0.54 -3.62 -10.71
N HIS A 105 0.71 -4.90 -10.39
CA HIS A 105 -0.18 -5.99 -10.81
C HIS A 105 -0.36 -6.01 -12.33
N ILE A 106 0.72 -5.72 -13.06
CA ILE A 106 0.73 -5.65 -14.52
C ILE A 106 1.53 -6.81 -15.11
N ALA A 107 1.16 -7.23 -16.32
CA ALA A 107 1.91 -8.26 -17.04
C ALA A 107 3.27 -7.72 -17.50
N THR A 108 4.29 -8.59 -17.50
CA THR A 108 5.56 -8.39 -18.20
C THR A 108 5.72 -9.49 -19.23
N LYS A 109 5.86 -9.13 -20.52
CA LYS A 109 5.81 -10.08 -21.65
C LYS A 109 4.54 -10.96 -21.63
N GLY A 110 3.41 -10.42 -21.18
CA GLY A 110 2.16 -11.16 -21.06
C GLY A 110 2.13 -12.17 -19.90
N LEU A 111 3.12 -12.14 -19.00
CA LEU A 111 3.16 -12.98 -17.80
C LEU A 111 2.87 -12.16 -16.55
N HIS A 112 1.98 -12.67 -15.71
CA HIS A 112 1.65 -12.12 -14.41
C HIS A 112 2.40 -12.88 -13.30
N PHE A 113 2.80 -12.15 -12.27
CA PHE A 113 3.53 -12.71 -11.13
C PHE A 113 2.85 -12.32 -9.83
N TYR A 114 2.86 -13.23 -8.86
CA TYR A 114 2.40 -13.00 -7.48
C TYR A 114 3.35 -13.66 -6.49
N TYR A 115 3.33 -13.25 -5.22
CA TYR A 115 4.21 -13.83 -4.21
C TYR A 115 3.71 -15.21 -3.79
N ALA A 116 4.64 -16.18 -3.65
CA ALA A 116 4.29 -17.57 -3.35
C ALA A 116 3.80 -17.78 -1.90
N ASP A 117 4.05 -16.82 -1.02
CA ASP A 117 3.59 -16.78 0.38
C ASP A 117 2.25 -16.06 0.55
N GLU A 118 1.67 -15.55 -0.55
CA GLU A 118 0.37 -14.89 -0.59
C GLU A 118 -0.66 -15.79 -1.30
N PRO A 119 -1.96 -15.67 -1.00
CA PRO A 119 -2.99 -16.44 -1.68
C PRO A 119 -2.99 -16.14 -3.18
N LYS A 120 -3.33 -17.15 -3.99
CA LYS A 120 -3.42 -17.00 -5.44
C LYS A 120 -4.43 -15.88 -5.77
N PRO A 121 -4.01 -14.81 -6.47
CA PRO A 121 -4.91 -13.74 -6.87
C PRO A 121 -5.91 -14.19 -7.93
N ASP A 122 -7.08 -13.55 -7.95
CA ASP A 122 -8.09 -13.71 -9.00
C ASP A 122 -7.75 -12.89 -10.26
N GLU A 123 -8.57 -13.00 -11.30
CA GLU A 123 -8.38 -12.25 -12.55
C GLU A 123 -8.58 -10.73 -12.39
N GLU A 124 -9.39 -10.31 -11.41
CA GLU A 124 -9.66 -8.89 -11.18
C GLU A 124 -8.41 -8.18 -10.64
N PHE A 125 -7.60 -8.87 -9.84
CA PHE A 125 -6.33 -8.38 -9.31
C PHE A 125 -5.37 -7.85 -10.40
N PHE A 126 -5.34 -8.49 -11.58
CA PHE A 126 -4.48 -8.10 -12.71
C PHE A 126 -5.19 -7.21 -13.74
N ARG A 127 -6.47 -6.88 -13.53
CA ARG A 127 -7.25 -6.11 -14.50
C ARG A 127 -6.73 -4.68 -14.58
N ASN A 128 -6.17 -4.32 -15.74
CA ASN A 128 -5.67 -2.97 -15.98
C ASN A 128 -6.82 -1.99 -16.25
N ARG A 129 -7.35 -1.39 -15.18
CA ARG A 129 -8.46 -0.42 -15.22
C ARG A 129 -8.13 0.90 -15.96
N SER A 130 -6.89 1.15 -16.38
CA SER A 130 -6.54 2.38 -17.12
C SER A 130 -6.94 2.35 -18.60
N TRP A 131 -7.10 1.15 -19.17
CA TRP A 131 -7.58 0.91 -20.53
C TRP A 131 -9.07 0.59 -20.59
N THR A 132 -9.71 0.41 -19.44
CA THR A 132 -11.15 0.23 -19.39
C THR A 132 -11.85 1.53 -19.79
N ARG A 133 -12.85 1.41 -20.65
CA ARG A 133 -13.71 2.51 -21.06
C ARG A 133 -14.37 3.12 -19.83
N VAL A 134 -14.49 4.44 -19.78
CA VAL A 134 -15.12 5.14 -18.65
C VAL A 134 -16.25 6.02 -19.14
N ARG A 135 -17.38 6.00 -18.44
CA ARG A 135 -18.54 6.86 -18.68
C ARG A 135 -18.54 8.02 -17.70
N CYS A 136 -18.85 9.22 -18.16
CA CYS A 136 -19.15 10.35 -17.29
C CYS A 136 -20.67 10.52 -17.18
N LYS A 137 -21.24 10.47 -15.97
CA LYS A 137 -22.71 10.49 -15.75
C LYS A 137 -23.33 11.82 -16.20
N GLU A 138 -22.67 12.93 -15.92
CA GLU A 138 -23.20 14.27 -16.20
C GLU A 138 -23.21 14.60 -17.69
N THR A 139 -22.21 14.11 -18.43
CA THR A 139 -22.07 14.40 -19.86
C THR A 139 -22.66 13.30 -20.73
N GLY A 140 -22.91 12.11 -20.18
CA GLY A 140 -23.32 10.92 -20.92
C GLY A 140 -22.23 10.35 -21.84
N VAL A 141 -21.03 10.95 -21.89
CA VAL A 141 -19.96 10.54 -22.79
C VAL A 141 -19.27 9.30 -22.24
N VAL A 142 -19.10 8.29 -23.11
CA VAL A 142 -18.24 7.12 -22.87
C VAL A 142 -16.91 7.35 -23.57
N TYR A 143 -15.85 7.44 -22.79
CA TYR A 143 -14.48 7.55 -23.26
C TYR A 143 -13.86 6.16 -23.41
N GLU A 144 -13.01 5.98 -24.42
CA GLU A 144 -12.34 4.71 -24.69
C GLU A 144 -11.24 4.38 -23.65
N SER A 145 -10.84 5.36 -22.83
CA SER A 145 -9.92 5.14 -21.70
C SER A 145 -9.97 6.28 -20.68
N ILE A 146 -9.44 6.04 -19.48
CA ILE A 146 -9.18 7.09 -18.47
C ILE A 146 -8.27 8.19 -19.03
N ALA A 147 -7.33 7.84 -19.92
CA ALA A 147 -6.42 8.80 -20.52
C ALA A 147 -7.13 9.77 -21.47
N GLN A 148 -8.09 9.27 -22.25
CA GLN A 148 -8.93 10.09 -23.10
C GLN A 148 -9.83 10.99 -22.25
N ALA A 149 -10.53 10.42 -21.27
CA ALA A 149 -11.37 11.18 -20.35
C ALA A 149 -10.60 12.32 -19.66
N ALA A 150 -9.36 12.07 -19.24
CA ALA A 150 -8.50 13.08 -18.63
C ALA A 150 -8.16 14.24 -19.57
N ARG A 151 -7.90 13.97 -20.85
CA ARG A 151 -7.61 15.01 -21.86
C ARG A 151 -8.83 15.89 -22.13
N GLU A 152 -10.00 15.29 -22.24
CA GLU A 152 -11.22 15.99 -22.65
C GLU A 152 -11.89 16.74 -21.49
N THR A 153 -11.88 16.17 -20.28
CA THR A 153 -12.50 16.78 -19.09
C THR A 153 -11.54 17.69 -18.30
N GLY A 154 -10.23 17.63 -18.59
CA GLY A 154 -9.21 18.33 -17.81
C GLY A 154 -9.08 17.83 -16.36
N VAL A 155 -9.61 16.65 -16.03
CA VAL A 155 -9.44 15.96 -14.76
C VAL A 155 -8.18 15.07 -14.84
N SER A 156 -7.41 14.94 -13.77
CA SER A 156 -6.24 14.05 -13.78
C SER A 156 -6.65 12.58 -13.86
N LYS A 157 -5.84 11.75 -14.54
CA LYS A 157 -6.09 10.29 -14.66
C LYS A 157 -6.31 9.62 -13.30
N SER A 158 -5.51 10.01 -12.30
CA SER A 158 -5.62 9.48 -10.93
C SER A 158 -6.93 9.85 -10.26
N ASN A 159 -7.45 11.07 -10.48
CA ASN A 159 -8.72 11.49 -9.89
C ASN A 159 -9.90 10.82 -10.57
N ILE A 160 -9.86 10.63 -11.89
CA ILE A 160 -10.86 9.85 -12.64
C ILE A 160 -10.88 8.42 -12.12
N GLN A 161 -9.71 7.79 -11.98
CA GLN A 161 -9.60 6.42 -11.46
C GLN A 161 -10.13 6.30 -10.02
N ALA A 162 -9.83 7.28 -9.16
CA ALA A 162 -10.32 7.30 -7.79
C ALA A 162 -11.84 7.51 -7.73
N ALA A 163 -12.39 8.39 -8.57
CA ALA A 163 -13.82 8.62 -8.69
C ALA A 163 -14.54 7.33 -9.12
N ALA A 164 -14.05 6.66 -10.17
CA ALA A 164 -14.63 5.41 -10.67
C ALA A 164 -14.55 4.26 -9.67
N LYS A 165 -13.46 4.13 -8.91
CA LYS A 165 -13.30 3.05 -7.92
C LYS A 165 -14.09 3.25 -6.63
N ARG A 166 -14.32 4.50 -6.22
CA ARG A 166 -14.91 4.84 -4.93
C ARG A 166 -16.33 5.38 -5.04
N HIS A 167 -16.88 5.40 -6.27
CA HIS A 167 -18.14 6.07 -6.59
C HIS A 167 -18.18 7.52 -6.09
N GLY A 168 -17.04 8.21 -6.18
CA GLY A 168 -16.88 9.60 -5.77
C GLY A 168 -16.92 10.56 -6.96
N THR A 169 -16.66 11.85 -6.70
CA THR A 169 -16.62 12.89 -7.74
C THR A 169 -15.20 13.40 -7.98
N ALA A 170 -14.92 13.79 -9.22
CA ALA A 170 -13.70 14.50 -9.59
C ALA A 170 -14.05 15.76 -10.38
N LYS A 171 -13.75 16.94 -9.81
CA LYS A 171 -14.20 18.25 -10.32
C LYS A 171 -15.72 18.32 -10.55
N GLY A 172 -16.51 17.66 -9.69
CA GLY A 172 -17.96 17.63 -9.82
C GLY A 172 -18.50 16.69 -10.91
N LEU A 173 -17.64 15.86 -11.51
CA LEU A 173 -18.03 14.81 -12.46
C LEU A 173 -17.96 13.43 -11.80
N HIS A 174 -18.96 12.59 -12.03
CA HIS A 174 -18.97 11.18 -11.68
C HIS A 174 -18.48 10.36 -12.88
N PHE A 175 -17.47 9.53 -12.63
CA PHE A 175 -16.94 8.60 -13.61
C PHE A 175 -17.25 7.18 -13.18
N TYR A 176 -17.63 6.32 -14.12
CA TYR A 176 -17.91 4.90 -13.92
C TYR A 176 -17.18 4.07 -14.99
N TYR A 177 -16.81 2.84 -14.69
CA TYR A 177 -16.31 1.93 -15.72
C TYR A 177 -17.48 1.49 -16.61
N ALA A 178 -17.33 1.58 -17.92
CA ALA A 178 -18.44 1.37 -18.85
C ALA A 178 -18.82 -0.11 -19.05
N ASP A 179 -17.99 -1.04 -18.57
CA ASP A 179 -18.24 -2.49 -18.50
C ASP A 179 -18.95 -2.90 -17.21
N GLU A 180 -19.03 -2.01 -16.22
CA GLU A 180 -19.84 -2.22 -15.03
C GLU A 180 -21.28 -1.78 -15.34
N PRO A 181 -22.29 -2.50 -14.84
CA PRO A 181 -23.67 -2.05 -14.97
C PRO A 181 -23.77 -0.63 -14.41
N GLU A 182 -24.59 0.22 -15.04
CA GLU A 182 -24.92 1.48 -14.38
C GLU A 182 -25.41 1.14 -12.99
N PRO A 183 -24.92 1.82 -11.94
CA PRO A 183 -25.56 1.70 -10.66
C PRO A 183 -27.01 2.12 -10.92
N ASP A 184 -27.94 1.16 -10.85
CA ASP A 184 -29.36 1.46 -10.91
C ASP A 184 -29.59 2.56 -9.88
N ASP A 185 -30.24 3.66 -10.27
CA ASP A 185 -30.69 4.70 -9.32
C ASP A 185 -31.60 4.08 -8.22
N PHE A 186 -31.95 2.79 -8.33
CA PHE A 186 -32.69 1.95 -7.39
C PHE A 186 -31.83 1.16 -6.38
N TYR A 187 -30.53 0.92 -6.61
CA TYR A 187 -29.70 0.12 -5.70
C TYR A 187 -29.23 0.88 -4.44
N TYR A 188 -29.57 2.17 -4.35
CA TYR A 188 -29.43 3.00 -3.14
C TYR A 188 -30.79 3.46 -2.59
N ALA A 189 -31.92 2.94 -3.10
CA ALA A 189 -33.25 3.22 -2.54
C ALA A 189 -33.60 2.30 -1.35
N ASP A 190 -32.83 1.23 -1.15
CA ASP A 190 -32.97 0.24 -0.06
C ASP A 190 -31.67 0.10 0.74
N GLU A 191 -30.86 1.17 0.84
CA GLU A 191 -30.06 1.30 2.06
C GLU A 191 -31.08 1.42 3.19
N PRO A 192 -31.16 0.46 4.13
CA PRO A 192 -32.02 0.66 5.30
C PRO A 192 -31.58 1.96 5.94
N GLU A 193 -32.56 2.80 6.30
CA GLU A 193 -32.30 4.04 7.01
C GLU A 193 -31.23 3.79 8.08
N PRO A 194 -30.22 4.67 8.21
CA PRO A 194 -29.04 4.45 9.06
C PRO A 194 -29.35 4.50 10.57
N ASP A 195 -30.55 4.11 10.98
CA ASP A 195 -31.02 4.00 12.35
C ASP A 195 -30.76 2.61 12.98
N ASP A 196 -30.46 1.55 12.21
CA ASP A 196 -30.32 0.18 12.73
C ASP A 196 -28.88 -0.40 12.78
N LEU A 197 -27.86 0.39 12.44
CA LEU A 197 -26.46 0.00 12.72
C LEU A 197 -25.91 0.81 13.89
N LEU A 198 -25.61 0.10 14.98
CA LEU A 198 -25.00 0.58 16.21
C LEU A 198 -23.91 1.66 15.96
N PRO A 199 -23.83 2.68 16.85
CA PRO A 199 -23.41 4.04 16.51
C PRO A 199 -21.94 4.12 16.16
N SER A 200 -21.63 4.25 14.88
CA SER A 200 -20.27 4.59 14.45
C SER A 200 -20.02 6.08 14.75
N LYS A 201 -19.27 6.33 15.82
CA LYS A 201 -18.64 7.60 16.25
C LYS A 201 -19.48 8.87 16.03
N ARG A 202 -20.31 9.18 17.04
CA ARG A 202 -20.93 10.48 17.38
C ARG A 202 -20.60 11.61 16.39
N GLY A 203 -21.49 11.82 15.43
CA GLY A 203 -21.56 13.09 14.71
C GLY A 203 -21.76 14.22 15.72
N ILE A 204 -20.99 15.30 15.59
CA ILE A 204 -21.10 16.45 16.48
C ILE A 204 -22.46 17.12 16.21
N ARG A 205 -23.34 17.11 17.22
CA ARG A 205 -24.64 17.76 17.16
C ARG A 205 -24.46 19.26 17.33
N VAL A 206 -25.22 20.05 16.58
CA VAL A 206 -25.16 21.51 16.64
C VAL A 206 -26.57 22.09 16.71
N ARG A 207 -26.77 23.10 17.54
CA ARG A 207 -28.03 23.87 17.60
C ARG A 207 -27.83 25.21 16.91
N CYS A 208 -28.81 25.59 16.08
CA CYS A 208 -28.93 26.98 15.63
C CYS A 208 -29.65 27.77 16.72
N VAL A 209 -28.99 28.78 17.28
CA VAL A 209 -29.51 29.56 18.42
C VAL A 209 -30.77 30.33 18.05
N GLU A 210 -30.83 30.87 16.82
CA GLU A 210 -31.95 31.69 16.35
C GLU A 210 -33.21 30.87 16.06
N THR A 211 -33.06 29.64 15.56
CA THR A 211 -34.19 28.78 15.19
C THR A 211 -34.54 27.74 16.26
N GLY A 212 -33.64 27.51 17.23
CA GLY A 212 -33.77 26.47 18.25
C GLY A 212 -33.61 25.04 17.73
N VAL A 213 -33.42 24.85 16.42
CA VAL A 213 -33.32 23.52 15.80
C VAL A 213 -31.97 22.87 16.13
N VAL A 214 -32.02 21.64 16.64
CA VAL A 214 -30.83 20.81 16.91
C VAL A 214 -30.63 19.84 15.75
N TYR A 215 -29.53 20.00 15.03
CA TYR A 215 -29.16 19.13 13.93
C TYR A 215 -28.28 17.98 14.43
N LYS A 216 -28.51 16.78 13.88
CA LYS A 216 -27.72 15.58 14.23
C LYS A 216 -26.25 15.72 13.77
N THR A 217 -25.99 16.51 12.73
CA THR A 217 -24.64 16.77 12.19
C THR A 217 -24.49 18.18 11.64
N ILE A 218 -23.24 18.67 11.59
CA ILE A 218 -22.85 19.92 10.90
C ILE A 218 -23.21 19.87 9.40
N THR A 219 -23.13 18.70 8.77
CA THR A 219 -23.47 18.51 7.35
C THR A 219 -24.94 18.77 7.09
N GLN A 220 -25.82 18.26 7.96
CA GLN A 220 -27.25 18.51 7.88
C GLN A 220 -27.54 20.00 8.06
N ALA A 221 -26.98 20.62 9.09
CA ALA A 221 -27.13 22.04 9.38
C ALA A 221 -26.70 22.94 8.20
N ALA A 222 -25.56 22.63 7.55
CA ALA A 222 -25.06 23.36 6.40
C ALA A 222 -25.99 23.27 5.18
N LYS A 223 -26.58 22.10 4.94
CA LYS A 223 -27.48 21.87 3.81
C LYS A 223 -28.79 22.65 3.96
N GLU A 224 -29.35 22.67 5.17
CA GLU A 224 -30.65 23.29 5.42
C GLU A 224 -30.57 24.82 5.58
N THR A 225 -29.47 25.34 6.14
CA THR A 225 -29.29 26.78 6.35
C THR A 225 -28.52 27.48 5.23
N GLY A 226 -27.93 26.73 4.30
CA GLY A 226 -27.03 27.27 3.27
C GLY A 226 -25.68 27.76 3.81
N ALA A 227 -25.40 27.55 5.09
CA ALA A 227 -24.12 27.91 5.71
C ALA A 227 -23.00 26.92 5.33
N SER A 228 -21.75 27.37 5.33
CA SER A 228 -20.62 26.47 5.04
C SER A 228 -20.32 25.55 6.24
N GLN A 229 -20.01 24.28 5.99
CA GLN A 229 -19.64 23.31 7.04
C GLN A 229 -18.44 23.77 7.88
N ALA A 230 -17.45 24.41 7.24
CA ALA A 230 -16.30 24.98 7.92
C ALA A 230 -16.69 26.17 8.82
N GLY A 231 -17.65 26.99 8.38
CA GLY A 231 -18.19 28.10 9.16
C GLY A 231 -18.92 27.61 10.42
N ILE A 232 -19.80 26.61 10.29
CA ILE A 232 -20.51 26.03 11.44
C ILE A 232 -19.53 25.38 12.43
N ARG A 233 -18.50 24.67 11.94
CA ARG A 233 -17.45 24.09 12.79
C ARG A 233 -16.62 25.14 13.53
N GLY A 234 -16.42 26.32 12.94
CA GLY A 234 -15.72 27.44 13.57
C GLY A 234 -16.60 28.28 14.51
N ALA A 235 -17.92 28.13 14.45
CA ALA A 235 -18.88 29.07 15.02
C ALA A 235 -19.13 28.93 16.54
N ALA A 236 -18.38 28.11 17.27
CA ALA A 236 -18.36 28.16 18.74
C ALA A 236 -17.88 29.52 19.30
N SER A 237 -17.43 30.44 18.44
CA SER A 237 -17.10 31.83 18.76
C SER A 237 -17.64 32.87 17.77
N GLY A 238 -18.54 32.53 16.83
CA GLY A 238 -18.96 33.45 15.76
C GLY A 238 -20.25 33.07 15.00
N MET A 239 -20.54 33.77 13.89
CA MET A 239 -21.71 33.50 13.03
C MET A 239 -21.30 32.77 11.75
N ALA A 240 -22.14 31.84 11.28
CA ALA A 240 -22.01 31.20 9.97
C ALA A 240 -23.35 31.17 9.25
N GLY A 241 -23.38 31.66 8.00
CA GLY A 241 -24.60 31.79 7.21
C GLY A 241 -25.65 32.73 7.81
N GLY A 242 -25.24 33.67 8.66
CA GLY A 242 -26.15 34.57 9.39
C GLY A 242 -26.75 33.99 10.68
N TYR A 243 -26.38 32.76 11.06
CA TYR A 243 -26.84 32.08 12.27
C TYR A 243 -25.71 31.86 13.27
N ARG A 244 -26.04 31.85 14.57
CA ARG A 244 -25.14 31.41 15.65
C ARG A 244 -25.33 29.92 15.90
N TRP A 245 -24.21 29.26 16.15
CA TRP A 245 -24.14 27.81 16.29
C TRP A 245 -23.51 27.44 17.61
N GLU A 246 -24.14 26.52 18.33
CA GLU A 246 -23.60 25.95 19.55
C GLU A 246 -23.49 24.43 19.42
N TYR A 247 -22.46 23.87 20.05
CA TYR A 247 -22.31 22.43 20.16
C TYR A 247 -23.27 21.91 21.22
N VAL A 248 -23.96 20.82 20.89
CA VAL A 248 -24.83 20.11 21.84
C VAL A 248 -24.14 18.80 22.16
N ASP A 249 -23.64 18.69 23.40
CA ASP A 249 -23.21 17.40 23.94
C ASP A 249 -24.45 16.56 24.33
N ASP A 250 -24.34 15.23 24.23
CA ASP A 250 -25.34 14.29 24.79
C ASP A 250 -25.26 14.26 26.32
#